data_AF-A0AAC9IB33-F1
#
_entry.id   AF-A0AAC9IB33-F1
#
_cell.length_a   1.000
_cell.length_b   1.000
_cell.length_c   1.000
_cell.angle_alpha   90.00
_cell.angle_beta   90.00
_cell.angle_gamma   90.00
#
_symmetry.space_group_name_H-M   'P 1'
#
loop_
_entity.id
_entity.type
_entity.pdbx_description
1 polymer ?
#
loop_
_entity_poly.entity_id
_entity_poly.type
_entity_poly.pdbx_seq_one_letter_code
_entity_poly.pdbx_strand_id
1 'polypeptide(L)'
;MSAQTTRVCFELRVRPELIDEYVARHTPVPTEMLDEIAAAGRRNYSLFLGEHGRLIGYYETDDDAAAQAYLAASPIAAAWEAEMAPFFLGLEGRPDQAATALTEVFHLADQLAYAGRNPS
;
A
#
# COMPACT_ATOMS: atom_id res chain seq x y z
N MET A 1 13.09 -14.84 -17.31
CA MET A 1 13.68 -13.94 -16.30
C MET A 1 12.68 -13.87 -15.18
N SER A 2 13.01 -14.34 -13.97
CA SER A 2 12.12 -14.12 -12.83
C SER A 2 12.02 -12.61 -12.64
N ALA A 3 10.80 -12.06 -12.66
CA ALA A 3 10.61 -10.65 -12.37
C ALA A 3 11.15 -10.38 -10.97
N GLN A 4 11.97 -9.35 -10.82
CA GLN A 4 12.47 -8.95 -9.51
C GLN A 4 11.31 -8.28 -8.78
N THR A 5 10.87 -8.86 -7.67
CA THR A 5 9.82 -8.28 -6.84
C THR A 5 10.28 -6.93 -6.29
N THR A 6 9.51 -5.88 -6.56
CA THR A 6 9.62 -4.56 -5.95
C THR A 6 8.80 -4.53 -4.68
N ARG A 7 9.42 -4.12 -3.58
CA ARG A 7 8.76 -3.88 -2.30
C ARG A 7 8.54 -2.39 -2.14
N VAL A 8 7.31 -1.99 -1.91
CA VAL A 8 6.93 -0.61 -1.70
C VAL A 8 6.51 -0.46 -0.26
N CYS A 9 7.15 0.47 0.46
CA CYS A 9 6.73 0.90 1.78
C CYS A 9 6.42 2.40 1.71
N PHE A 10 5.32 2.81 2.30
CA PHE A 10 4.89 4.21 2.27
C PHE A 10 4.27 4.64 3.60
N GLU A 11 4.29 5.94 3.83
CA GLU A 11 3.68 6.58 4.99
C GLU A 11 2.55 7.52 4.58
N LEU A 12 1.46 7.47 5.34
CA LEU A 12 0.33 8.40 5.32
C LEU A 12 -0.02 8.82 6.76
N ARG A 13 -0.86 9.85 6.89
CA ARG A 13 -1.34 10.33 8.18
C ARG A 13 -2.87 10.35 8.22
N VAL A 14 -3.46 9.44 8.98
CA VAL A 14 -4.90 9.43 9.27
C VAL A 14 -5.22 10.53 10.29
N ARG A 15 -6.36 11.19 10.11
CA ARG A 15 -6.94 12.14 11.07
C ARG A 15 -7.18 11.42 12.40
N PRO A 16 -6.56 11.85 13.51
CA PRO A 16 -6.72 11.16 14.80
C PRO A 16 -8.17 10.95 15.22
N GLU A 17 -9.04 11.91 14.92
CA GLU A 17 -10.47 11.89 15.23
C GLU A 17 -11.29 10.90 14.38
N LEU A 18 -10.74 10.37 13.29
CA LEU A 18 -11.42 9.43 12.38
C LEU A 18 -10.79 8.02 12.39
N ILE A 19 -9.86 7.73 13.29
CA ILE A 19 -9.13 6.45 13.32
C ILE A 19 -10.07 5.26 13.45
N ASP A 20 -11.03 5.31 14.37
CA ASP A 20 -11.93 4.18 14.63
C ASP A 20 -12.77 3.84 13.40
N GLU A 21 -13.25 4.87 12.70
CA GLU A 21 -14.01 4.71 11.46
C GLU A 21 -13.11 4.22 10.32
N TYR A 22 -11.88 4.73 10.21
CA TYR A 22 -10.90 4.24 9.23
C TYR A 22 -10.66 2.74 9.37
N VAL A 23 -10.46 2.26 10.60
CA VAL A 23 -10.28 0.83 10.90
C VAL A 23 -11.54 0.03 10.54
N ALA A 24 -12.73 0.55 10.86
CA ALA A 24 -13.99 -0.10 10.53
C ALA A 24 -14.18 -0.29 9.01
N ARG A 25 -13.81 0.72 8.20
CA ARG A 25 -13.85 0.62 6.73
C ARG A 25 -12.90 -0.45 6.17
N HIS A 26 -11.82 -0.78 6.88
CA HIS A 26 -10.86 -1.80 6.49
C HIS A 26 -11.17 -3.20 7.05
N THR A 27 -12.29 -3.36 7.78
CA THR A 27 -12.63 -4.60 8.51
C THR A 27 -14.07 -5.08 8.24
N PRO A 28 -14.38 -5.60 7.04
CA PRO A 28 -13.49 -5.84 5.91
C PRO A 28 -13.59 -4.78 4.80
N VAL A 29 -12.53 -4.68 4.00
CA VAL A 29 -12.57 -3.97 2.71
C VAL A 29 -13.53 -4.70 1.76
N PRO A 30 -14.32 -3.99 0.92
CA PRO A 30 -15.17 -4.60 -0.09
C PRO A 30 -14.40 -5.50 -1.08
N THR A 31 -14.98 -6.66 -1.41
CA THR A 31 -14.34 -7.67 -2.28
C THR A 31 -13.92 -7.12 -3.64
N GLU A 32 -14.74 -6.28 -4.27
CA GLU A 32 -14.42 -5.69 -5.57
C GLU A 32 -13.13 -4.87 -5.53
N MET A 33 -12.88 -4.14 -4.45
CA MET A 33 -11.63 -3.40 -4.27
C MET A 33 -10.45 -4.35 -4.04
N LEU A 34 -10.64 -5.44 -3.29
CA LEU A 34 -9.60 -6.46 -3.11
C LEU A 34 -9.21 -7.11 -4.44
N ASP A 35 -10.19 -7.39 -5.29
CA ASP A 35 -9.98 -7.97 -6.63
C ASP A 35 -9.19 -7.00 -7.52
N GLU A 36 -9.50 -5.71 -7.49
CA GLU A 36 -8.76 -4.68 -8.23
C GLU A 36 -7.30 -4.56 -7.77
N ILE A 37 -7.06 -4.58 -6.45
CA ILE A 37 -5.70 -4.57 -5.88
C ILE A 37 -4.91 -5.79 -6.35
N ALA A 38 -5.52 -6.97 -6.30
CA ALA A 38 -4.88 -8.22 -6.72
C ALA A 38 -4.62 -8.23 -8.24
N ALA A 39 -5.58 -7.78 -9.05
CA ALA A 39 -5.48 -7.68 -10.50
C ALA A 39 -4.38 -6.70 -10.94
N ALA A 40 -4.14 -5.64 -10.17
CA ALA A 40 -3.03 -4.71 -10.37
C ALA A 40 -1.65 -5.34 -10.13
N GLY A 41 -1.58 -6.56 -9.59
CA GLY A 41 -0.33 -7.27 -9.28
C GLY A 41 0.25 -6.97 -7.89
N ARG A 42 -0.47 -6.20 -7.05
CA ARG A 42 -0.08 -5.98 -5.66
C ARG A 42 -0.40 -7.23 -4.82
N ARG A 43 0.56 -7.64 -3.99
CA ARG A 43 0.46 -8.79 -3.09
C ARG A 43 1.15 -8.50 -1.76
N ASN A 44 0.92 -9.37 -0.77
CA ASN A 44 1.43 -9.18 0.60
C ASN A 44 1.12 -7.78 1.16
N TYR A 45 -0.02 -7.20 0.75
CA TYR A 45 -0.37 -5.82 1.08
C TYR A 45 -0.88 -5.75 2.52
N SER A 46 -0.15 -5.04 3.38
CA SER A 46 -0.51 -4.76 4.76
C SER A 46 -0.51 -3.27 5.06
N LEU A 47 -1.40 -2.87 5.98
CA LEU A 47 -1.45 -1.53 6.57
C LEU A 47 -1.24 -1.65 8.08
N PHE A 48 -0.41 -0.78 8.64
CA PHE A 48 -0.05 -0.74 10.06
C PHE A 48 -0.34 0.66 10.60
N LEU A 49 -1.20 0.75 11.60
CA LEU A 49 -1.49 2.00 12.28
C LEU A 49 -0.60 2.14 13.54
N GLY A 50 0.15 3.23 13.60
CA GLY A 50 0.93 3.65 14.75
C GLY A 50 0.28 4.83 15.49
N GLU A 51 1.05 5.42 16.41
CA GLU A 51 0.58 6.55 17.22
C GLU A 51 0.24 7.79 16.38
N HIS A 52 -0.69 8.60 16.90
CA HIS A 52 -1.09 9.88 16.32
C HIS A 52 -1.55 9.80 14.85
N GLY A 53 -2.13 8.66 14.44
CA GLY A 53 -2.63 8.46 13.09
C GLY A 53 -1.54 8.18 12.05
N ARG A 54 -0.30 7.88 12.45
CA ARG A 54 0.74 7.44 11.51
C ARG A 54 0.31 6.10 10.89
N LEU A 55 0.14 6.05 9.58
CA LEU A 55 -0.19 4.82 8.86
C LEU A 55 0.99 4.42 7.98
N ILE A 56 1.40 3.16 8.07
CA ILE A 56 2.42 2.57 7.20
C ILE A 56 1.77 1.52 6.33
N GLY A 57 1.94 1.67 5.02
CA GLY A 57 1.57 0.64 4.07
C GLY A 57 2.79 -0.07 3.51
N TYR A 58 2.61 -1.35 3.21
CA TYR A 58 3.61 -2.19 2.57
C TYR A 58 2.93 -3.11 1.57
N TYR A 59 3.45 -3.20 0.35
CA TYR A 59 3.07 -4.24 -0.61
C TYR A 59 4.25 -4.66 -1.48
N GLU A 60 4.10 -5.80 -2.12
CA GLU A 60 4.99 -6.31 -3.15
C GLU A 60 4.30 -6.24 -4.51
N THR A 61 5.07 -5.96 -5.56
CA THR A 61 4.62 -5.98 -6.96
C THR A 61 5.80 -6.28 -7.88
N ASP A 62 5.55 -6.77 -9.08
CA ASP A 62 6.61 -6.97 -10.08
C ASP A 62 6.87 -5.70 -10.90
N ASP A 63 5.88 -4.80 -10.98
CA ASP A 63 5.96 -3.50 -11.65
C ASP A 63 5.03 -2.50 -10.94
N ASP A 64 5.61 -1.57 -10.20
CA ASP A 64 4.83 -0.59 -9.45
C ASP A 64 4.16 0.47 -10.34
N ALA A 65 4.83 0.86 -11.43
CA ALA A 65 4.26 1.83 -12.36
C ALA A 65 3.04 1.25 -13.09
N ALA A 66 3.12 -0.02 -13.51
CA ALA A 66 1.98 -0.72 -14.10
C ALA A 66 0.83 -0.92 -13.10
N ALA A 67 1.13 -1.30 -11.85
CA ALA A 67 0.13 -1.45 -10.80
C ALA A 67 -0.60 -0.13 -10.50
N GLN A 68 0.15 0.97 -10.40
CA GLN A 68 -0.42 2.30 -10.22
C GLN A 68 -1.29 2.71 -11.42
N ALA A 69 -0.81 2.50 -12.65
CA ALA A 69 -1.55 2.83 -13.86
C ALA A 69 -2.86 2.04 -13.98
N TYR A 70 -2.84 0.75 -13.61
CA TYR A 70 -4.04 -0.10 -13.58
C TYR A 70 -5.08 0.48 -12.60
N LEU A 71 -4.70 0.73 -11.35
CA LEU A 71 -5.62 1.25 -10.33
C LEU A 71 -6.11 2.66 -10.66
N ALA A 72 -5.27 3.50 -11.26
CA ALA A 72 -5.68 4.83 -11.69
C ALA A 72 -6.77 4.81 -12.78
N ALA A 73 -6.84 3.75 -13.58
CA ALA A 73 -7.88 3.56 -14.59
C ALA A 73 -9.13 2.85 -14.05
N SER A 74 -9.09 2.32 -12.82
CA SER A 74 -10.18 1.55 -12.23
C SER A 74 -11.24 2.47 -11.59
N PRO A 75 -12.51 2.40 -12.01
CA PRO A 75 -13.58 3.18 -11.39
C PRO A 75 -13.88 2.72 -9.96
N ILE A 76 -13.64 1.45 -9.64
CA ILE A 76 -13.81 0.88 -8.29
C ILE A 76 -12.75 1.49 -7.36
N ALA A 77 -11.48 1.47 -7.78
CA ALA A 77 -10.40 2.09 -7.01
C ALA A 77 -10.62 3.59 -6.83
N ALA A 78 -11.05 4.29 -7.89
CA ALA A 78 -11.35 5.73 -7.81
C ALA A 78 -12.47 6.05 -6.80
N ALA A 79 -13.54 5.24 -6.77
CA ALA A 79 -14.62 5.41 -5.80
C ALA A 79 -14.15 5.16 -4.36
N TRP A 80 -13.37 4.09 -4.15
CA TRP A 80 -12.77 3.77 -2.86
C TRP A 80 -11.83 4.88 -2.37
N GLU A 81 -10.95 5.38 -3.24
CA GLU A 81 -10.04 6.48 -2.91
C GLU A 81 -10.79 7.76 -2.55
N ALA A 82 -11.87 8.09 -3.26
CA ALA A 82 -12.70 9.25 -2.95
C ALA A 82 -13.38 9.13 -1.57
N GLU A 83 -13.80 7.91 -1.20
CA GLU A 83 -14.37 7.62 0.11
C GLU A 83 -13.33 7.68 1.23
N MET A 84 -12.10 7.24 0.96
CA MET A 84 -11.00 7.25 1.94
C MET A 84 -10.28 8.60 2.06
N ALA A 85 -10.35 9.46 1.05
CA ALA A 85 -9.64 10.74 1.04
C ALA A 85 -9.90 11.64 2.27
N PRO A 86 -11.14 11.76 2.81
CA PRO A 86 -11.42 12.57 3.99
C PRO A 86 -10.66 12.11 5.25
N PHE A 87 -10.27 10.84 5.33
CA PHE A 87 -9.59 10.28 6.50
C PHE A 87 -8.16 10.74 6.65
N PHE A 88 -7.53 11.26 5.59
CA PHE A 88 -6.11 11.58 5.60
C PHE A 88 -5.84 13.09 5.77
N LEU A 89 -4.73 13.40 6.43
CA LEU A 89 -4.14 14.74 6.55
C LEU A 89 -3.10 14.94 5.43
N GLY A 90 -2.99 16.16 4.92
CA GLY A 90 -1.93 16.52 3.99
C GLY A 90 -2.08 15.98 2.56
N LEU A 91 -3.26 15.44 2.21
CA LEU A 91 -3.60 15.16 0.82
C LEU A 91 -3.92 16.47 0.09
N GLU A 92 -2.90 17.19 -0.38
CA GLU A 92 -3.11 18.11 -1.50
C GLU A 92 -3.04 17.29 -2.80
N GLY A 93 -4.18 16.76 -3.26
CA GLY A 93 -4.27 15.91 -4.46
C GLY A 93 -4.83 14.51 -4.20
N ARG A 94 -4.61 13.56 -5.13
CA ARG A 94 -5.08 12.17 -4.96
C ARG A 94 -4.24 11.41 -3.91
N PRO A 95 -4.84 10.49 -3.13
CA PRO A 95 -4.14 9.72 -2.09
C PRO A 95 -2.94 8.90 -2.59
N ASP A 96 -2.99 8.41 -3.83
CA ASP A 96 -1.92 7.68 -4.50
C ASP A 96 -0.66 8.54 -4.77
N GLN A 97 -0.80 9.87 -4.84
CA GLN A 97 0.30 10.82 -5.06
C GLN A 97 0.88 11.42 -3.77
N ALA A 98 0.18 11.29 -2.64
CA ALA A 98 0.57 11.91 -1.37
C ALA A 98 1.25 10.93 -0.39
N ALA A 99 1.20 9.63 -0.70
CA ALA A 99 1.92 8.62 0.05
C ALA A 99 3.43 8.86 -0.07
N THR A 100 4.09 9.09 1.06
CA THR A 100 5.55 9.29 1.06
C THR A 100 6.22 7.92 1.00
N ALA A 101 6.82 7.60 -0.15
CA ALA A 101 7.60 6.37 -0.29
C ALA A 101 8.80 6.39 0.68
N LEU A 102 9.01 5.28 1.38
CA LEU A 102 10.13 5.08 2.28
C LEU A 102 11.23 4.30 1.57
N THR A 103 12.48 4.66 1.83
CA THR A 103 13.65 3.95 1.29
C THR A 103 13.86 2.64 2.04
N GLU A 104 13.77 1.51 1.34
CA GLU A 104 14.23 0.23 1.88
C GLU A 104 15.75 0.26 2.04
N VAL A 105 16.23 0.05 3.26
CA VAL A 105 17.68 0.02 3.57
C VAL A 105 18.20 -1.38 3.90
N PHE A 106 17.30 -2.35 4.10
CA PHE A 106 17.63 -3.72 4.47
C PHE A 106 16.49 -4.69 4.12
N HIS A 107 16.84 -5.83 3.53
CA HIS A 107 15.95 -6.99 3.40
C HIS A 107 16.72 -8.28 3.67
N LEU A 108 16.27 -9.06 4.67
CA LEU A 108 17.01 -10.23 5.14
C LEU A 108 17.13 -11.32 4.06
N ALA A 109 16.03 -11.66 3.38
CA ALA A 109 16.04 -12.75 2.42
C ALA A 109 16.94 -12.45 1.20
N ASP A 110 16.96 -11.20 0.74
CA ASP A 110 17.85 -10.77 -0.36
C ASP A 110 19.31 -10.88 0.04
N GLN A 111 19.66 -10.44 1.26
CA GLN A 111 21.04 -10.54 1.75
C GLN A 111 21.47 -11.97 2.05
N LEU A 112 20.57 -12.83 2.54
CA LEU A 112 20.84 -14.26 2.68
C LEU A 112 21.08 -14.92 1.32
N ALA A 113 20.22 -14.65 0.33
CA ALA A 113 20.38 -15.15 -1.03
C ALA A 113 21.70 -14.68 -1.67
N TYR A 114 22.04 -13.40 -1.53
CA TYR A 114 23.33 -12.86 -1.97
C TYR A 114 24.52 -13.53 -1.27
N ALA A 115 24.38 -13.86 0.02
CA ALA A 115 25.37 -14.58 0.80
C ALA A 115 25.39 -16.11 0.55
N GLY A 116 24.59 -16.63 -0.39
CA GLY A 116 24.49 -18.07 -0.68
C GLY A 116 23.84 -18.89 0.44
N ARG A 117 23.07 -18.25 1.32
CA ARG A 117 22.31 -18.90 2.38
C ARG A 117 20.84 -18.94 1.97
N ASN A 118 20.26 -20.14 1.95
CA ASN A 118 18.81 -20.23 1.76
C ASN A 118 18.12 -19.87 3.08
N PRO A 119 17.15 -18.93 3.09
CA PRO A 119 16.25 -18.79 4.22
C PRO A 119 15.53 -20.13 4.42
N SER A 120 15.47 -20.59 5.67
CA SER A 120 14.80 -21.83 6.07
C SER A 120 13.29 -21.72 5.93
#